data_AF-A0A670HY63-F1
#
_entry.id   AF-A0A670HY63-F1
#
_cell.length_a   1.000
_cell.length_b   1.000
_cell.length_c   1.000
_cell.angle_alpha   90.00
_cell.angle_beta   90.00
_cell.angle_gamma   90.00
#
_symmetry.space_group_name_H-M   'P 1'
#
loop_
_entity.id
_entity.type
_entity.pdbx_description
1 polymer ?
#
loop_
_entity_poly.entity_id
_entity_poly.type
_entity_poly.pdbx_seq_one_letter_code
_entity_poly.pdbx_strand_id
1 'polypeptide(L)'
;RFYPLPDIHFLPKKMASHARPHCLEEEEVWLLYECPLYRTPERSGTLSSTGISTNFITVVNLPSLIAPSHWITRGVALLCQLDD
;
A
#
# COMPACT_ATOMS: atom_id res chain seq x y z
N ARG A 1 -8.45 -5.96 14.35
CA ARG A 1 -8.79 -4.63 14.90
C ARG A 1 -8.46 -3.60 13.85
N PHE A 2 -9.42 -2.74 13.53
CA PHE A 2 -9.25 -1.68 12.53
C PHE A 2 -8.88 -0.36 13.22
N TYR A 3 -8.10 0.45 12.51
CA TYR A 3 -7.73 1.79 12.94
C TYR A 3 -8.02 2.74 11.77
N PRO A 4 -8.66 3.90 12.03
CA PRO A 4 -8.86 4.89 11.00
C PRO A 4 -7.51 5.40 10.51
N LEU A 5 -7.38 5.55 9.20
CA LEU A 5 -6.22 6.16 8.57
C LEU A 5 -6.44 7.67 8.51
N PRO A 6 -5.39 8.51 8.65
CA PRO A 6 -5.50 9.90 8.22
C PRO A 6 -5.85 10.00 6.73
N ASP A 7 -6.37 11.14 6.31
CA ASP A 7 -6.65 11.39 4.89
C ASP A 7 -5.36 11.36 4.07
N ILE A 8 -5.35 10.55 3.02
CA ILE A 8 -4.21 10.43 2.09
C ILE A 8 -4.63 10.96 0.72
N HIS A 9 -3.89 11.96 0.24
CA HIS A 9 -4.13 12.57 -1.05
C HIS A 9 -3.19 11.98 -2.09
N PHE A 10 -3.74 11.24 -3.06
CA PHE A 10 -2.98 10.71 -4.19
C PHE A 10 -2.96 11.73 -5.33
N LEU A 11 -1.83 12.40 -5.51
CA LEU A 11 -1.62 13.31 -6.63
C LEU A 11 -1.20 12.52 -7.87
N PRO A 12 -1.87 12.69 -9.03
CA PRO A 12 -1.43 12.08 -10.28
C PRO A 12 0.00 12.49 -10.61
N LYS A 13 0.89 11.52 -10.79
CA LYS A 13 2.28 11.75 -11.19
C LYS A 13 2.61 10.88 -12.40
N LYS A 14 3.22 11.47 -13.43
CA LYS A 14 3.72 10.71 -14.57
C LYS A 14 4.82 9.77 -14.07
N MET A 15 4.65 8.47 -14.30
CA MET A 15 5.69 7.49 -13.98
C MET A 15 6.91 7.81 -14.84
N ALA A 16 7.98 8.27 -14.21
CA ALA A 16 9.20 8.59 -14.92
C ALA A 16 9.82 7.27 -15.41
N SER A 17 9.88 7.07 -16.72
CA SER A 17 10.72 6.07 -17.32
C SER A 17 12.17 6.45 -17.04
N HIS A 18 12.77 5.85 -16.00
CA HIS A 18 14.15 6.07 -15.55
C HIS A 18 14.38 7.44 -14.88
N ALA A 19 13.94 7.57 -13.63
CA ALA A 19 14.41 8.66 -12.78
C ALA A 19 15.90 8.44 -12.48
N ARG A 20 16.75 9.40 -12.88
CA ARG A 20 18.17 9.43 -12.53
C ARG A 20 18.33 9.52 -11.00
N PRO A 21 19.36 8.89 -10.42
CA PRO A 21 19.70 9.11 -9.02
C PRO A 21 20.40 10.47 -8.96
N HIS A 22 19.71 11.50 -8.46
CA HIS A 22 20.27 12.67 -7.75
C HIS A 22 19.33 13.86 -7.87
N CYS A 23 18.59 14.13 -6.79
CA CYS A 23 18.65 15.42 -6.10
C CYS A 23 18.66 15.09 -4.61
N LEU A 24 19.75 15.45 -3.92
CA LEU A 24 19.93 15.26 -2.49
C LEU A 24 19.14 16.34 -1.76
N GLU A 25 17.90 16.03 -1.41
CA GLU A 25 17.33 16.55 -0.17
C GLU A 25 17.58 15.47 0.87
N GLU A 26 17.86 15.82 2.14
CA GLU A 26 17.98 14.87 3.24
C GLU A 26 16.62 14.19 3.46
N GLU A 27 16.24 13.28 2.56
CA GLU A 27 15.08 12.43 2.72
C GLU A 27 15.42 11.50 3.89
N GLU A 28 14.74 11.70 5.01
CA GLU A 28 14.68 10.69 6.06
C GLU A 28 14.43 9.34 5.38
N VAL A 29 15.37 8.41 5.54
CA VAL A 29 15.29 7.10 4.90
C VAL A 29 14.29 6.27 5.70
N TRP A 30 13.00 6.49 5.43
CA TRP A 30 11.94 5.66 5.95
C TRP A 30 12.01 4.28 5.31
N LEU A 31 11.81 3.23 6.12
CA LEU A 31 11.58 1.90 5.56
C LEU A 31 10.19 1.92 4.93
N LEU A 32 10.10 1.66 3.63
CA LEU A 32 8.82 1.63 2.94
C LEU A 32 8.19 0.24 3.06
N TYR A 33 6.96 0.20 3.56
CA TYR A 33 6.13 -0.99 3.49
C TYR A 33 5.15 -0.86 2.32
N GLU A 34 5.25 -1.78 1.35
CA GLU A 34 4.29 -1.94 0.26
C GLU A 34 2.99 -2.55 0.81
N CYS A 35 2.16 -1.71 1.41
CA CYS A 35 0.93 -2.13 2.08
C CYS A 35 -0.15 -2.45 1.04
N PRO A 36 -0.73 -3.67 1.03
CA PRO A 36 -1.77 -4.00 0.08
C PRO A 36 -3.08 -3.31 0.45
N LEU A 37 -3.75 -2.74 -0.55
CA LEU A 37 -5.08 -2.14 -0.46
C LEU A 37 -6.13 -3.10 -1.00
N TYR A 38 -7.10 -3.46 -0.16
CA TYR A 38 -8.24 -4.29 -0.53
C TYR A 38 -9.55 -3.52 -0.44
N ARG A 39 -10.58 -4.01 -1.15
CA ARG A 39 -11.93 -3.45 -1.06
C ARG A 39 -12.56 -3.75 0.30
N THR A 40 -12.49 -5.01 0.76
CA THR A 40 -13.14 -5.48 1.99
C THR A 40 -12.18 -6.27 2.90
N PRO A 41 -12.50 -6.44 4.20
CA PRO A 41 -11.63 -7.07 5.19
C PRO A 41 -11.38 -8.56 4.97
N GLU A 42 -12.28 -9.28 4.30
CA GLU A 42 -12.12 -10.70 4.04
C GLU A 42 -10.94 -10.98 3.11
N ARG A 43 -10.58 -9.99 2.27
CA ARG A 43 -9.48 -10.05 1.27
C ARG A 43 -9.61 -11.17 0.24
N SER A 44 -10.64 -12.00 0.38
CA SER A 44 -11.06 -13.03 -0.55
C SER A 44 -11.88 -12.39 -1.67
N GLY A 45 -11.71 -12.89 -2.87
CA GLY A 45 -12.44 -12.47 -4.05
C GLY A 45 -12.31 -13.53 -5.14
N THR A 46 -13.10 -13.40 -6.20
CA THR A 46 -12.89 -14.20 -7.41
C THR A 46 -11.66 -13.69 -8.16
N LEU A 47 -11.03 -14.54 -8.96
CA LEU A 47 -9.96 -14.11 -9.85
C LEU A 47 -10.53 -13.33 -11.03
N SER A 48 -9.89 -12.21 -11.39
CA SER A 48 -10.16 -11.47 -12.61
C SER A 48 -9.63 -12.23 -13.84
N SER A 49 -9.90 -11.71 -15.04
CA SER A 49 -9.28 -12.19 -16.29
C SER A 49 -7.75 -12.06 -16.30
N THR A 50 -7.17 -11.20 -15.44
CA THR A 50 -5.72 -11.07 -15.24
C THR A 50 -5.19 -11.95 -14.11
N GLY A 51 -6.03 -12.79 -13.50
CA GLY A 51 -5.63 -13.70 -12.42
C GLY A 51 -5.42 -13.02 -11.06
N ILE A 52 -5.78 -11.74 -10.93
CA ILE A 52 -5.68 -10.98 -9.68
C ILE A 52 -7.03 -11.06 -8.96
N SER A 53 -7.00 -11.18 -7.62
CA SER A 53 -8.23 -11.14 -6.82
C SER A 53 -9.01 -9.86 -7.13
N THR A 54 -10.30 -9.98 -7.40
CA THR A 54 -11.21 -8.85 -7.50
C THR A 54 -11.19 -8.02 -6.20
N ASN A 55 -10.86 -8.57 -5.06
CA ASN A 55 -10.77 -7.79 -3.83
C ASN A 55 -9.49 -6.92 -3.76
N PHE A 56 -8.44 -7.27 -4.51
CA PHE A 56 -7.19 -6.50 -4.54
C PHE A 56 -7.29 -5.28 -5.45
N ILE A 57 -6.84 -4.12 -4.96
CA ILE A 57 -6.85 -2.86 -5.71
C ILE A 57 -5.43 -2.52 -6.19
N THR A 58 -4.51 -2.29 -5.26
CA THR A 58 -3.13 -1.87 -5.52
C THR A 58 -2.29 -2.00 -4.25
N VAL A 59 -1.00 -1.69 -4.34
CA VAL A 59 -0.13 -1.45 -3.19
C VAL A 59 0.03 0.06 -2.94
N VAL A 60 0.19 0.44 -1.68
CA VAL A 60 0.48 1.80 -1.23
C VAL A 60 1.75 1.78 -0.38
N ASN A 61 2.74 2.60 -0.75
CA ASN A 61 3.99 2.72 0.00
C ASN A 61 3.76 3.55 1.26
N LEU A 62 3.77 2.88 2.42
CA LEU A 62 3.64 3.53 3.72
C LEU A 62 5.02 3.67 4.37
N PRO A 63 5.40 4.88 4.85
CA PRO A 63 6.62 5.05 5.62
C PRO A 63 6.49 4.31 6.96
N SER A 64 7.59 3.68 7.39
CA SER A 64 7.64 2.87 8.61
C SER A 64 9.00 3.02 9.29
N LEU A 65 8.98 3.03 10.63
CA LEU A 65 10.17 2.95 11.48
C LEU A 65 10.66 1.49 11.65
N ILE A 66 9.87 0.51 11.22
CA ILE A 66 10.13 -0.91 11.37
C ILE A 66 10.21 -1.57 9.99
N ALA A 67 11.03 -2.61 9.85
CA ALA A 67 11.20 -3.36 8.61
C ALA A 67 9.87 -3.93 8.05
N PRO A 68 9.69 -3.97 6.71
CA PRO A 68 8.47 -4.47 6.07
C PRO A 68 8.05 -5.88 6.50
N SER A 69 9.02 -6.76 6.81
CA SER A 69 8.77 -8.12 7.29
C SER A 69 7.85 -8.16 8.52
N HIS A 70 7.97 -7.18 9.42
CA HIS A 70 7.10 -7.07 10.60
C HIS A 70 5.62 -6.96 10.21
N TRP A 71 5.32 -6.14 9.20
CA TRP A 71 3.96 -5.87 8.76
C TRP A 71 3.41 -6.99 7.88
N ILE A 72 4.26 -7.58 7.03
CA ILE A 72 3.94 -8.75 6.21
C ILE A 72 3.51 -9.92 7.11
N THR A 73 4.30 -10.27 8.12
CA THR A 73 3.99 -11.39 9.03
C THR A 73 2.72 -11.13 9.86
N ARG A 74 2.39 -9.87 10.15
CA ARG A 74 1.16 -9.48 10.85
C ARG A 74 -0.06 -9.36 9.95
N GLY A 75 0.11 -9.49 8.63
CA GLY A 75 -0.97 -9.42 7.65
C GLY A 75 -1.66 -8.06 7.61
N VAL A 76 -0.94 -6.97 7.91
CA VAL A 76 -1.49 -5.61 7.86
C VAL A 76 -1.87 -5.25 6.43
N ALA A 77 -2.99 -4.56 6.27
CA ALA A 77 -3.52 -4.14 4.98
C ALA A 77 -4.34 -2.85 5.14
N LEU A 78 -4.43 -2.09 4.06
CA LEU A 78 -5.40 -1.01 3.92
C LEU A 78 -6.72 -1.59 3.40
N LEU A 79 -7.83 -1.02 3.85
CA LEU A 79 -9.17 -1.45 3.51
C LEU A 79 -10.01 -0.23 3.12
N CYS A 80 -10.74 -0.31 2.00
CA CYS A 80 -11.67 0.75 1.59
C CYS A 80 -12.97 0.73 2.40
N GLN A 81 -13.44 -0.46 2.76
CA GLN A 81 -14.68 -0.68 3.48
C GLN A 81 -14.42 -1.68 4.60
N LEU A 82 -15.03 -1.42 5.76
CA LEU A 82 -15.17 -2.39 6.84
C LEU A 82 -16.52 -3.09 6.69
N ASP A 83 -16.62 -4.33 7.16
CA ASP A 83 -17.91 -5.03 7.24
C ASP A 83 -18.82 -4.27 8.22
N ASP A 84 -20.12 -4.18 7.91
CA ASP A 84 -21.13 -3.56 8.78
C ASP A 84 -21.32 -4.35 10.09
#